data_AF-A0A058ZUA4-F1
#
_entry.id   AF-A0A058ZUA4-F1
#
_cell.length_a   1.000
_cell.length_b   1.000
_cell.length_c   1.000
_cell.angle_alpha   90.00
_cell.angle_beta   90.00
_cell.angle_gamma   90.00
#
_symmetry.space_group_name_H-M   'P 1'
#
loop_
_entity.id
_entity.type
_entity.pdbx_description
1 polymer ?
#
loop_
_entity_poly.entity_id
_entity_poly.type
_entity_poly.pdbx_seq_one_letter_code
_entity_poly.pdbx_strand_id
1 'polypeptide(L)'
;MATSAYSAGEFIWCGGTLHGWWNDQRMWVYKRTTSYLFGFLDNILRLLGISKSAFVVTAKVADDDVSKRYEQELMEFGAPSPMFTILTTLAFLNALSFIGVLLKLAMHGQTLDQLAMQIVLCGLLVCLNQPLYEGIFIRKDKAKMPSSVAYKSAVFALVLCSLAYV
;
A
#
# COMPACT_ATOMS: atom_id res chain seq x y z
N MET A 1 15.60 -12.75 7.67
CA MET A 1 14.92 -12.78 8.98
C MET A 1 15.77 -12.19 10.11
N ALA A 2 17.08 -12.48 10.19
CA ALA A 2 17.96 -11.88 11.21
C ALA A 2 17.98 -10.33 11.20
N THR A 3 17.92 -9.71 10.02
CA THR A 3 17.89 -8.24 9.87
C THR A 3 16.60 -7.60 10.40
N SER A 4 15.47 -8.30 10.32
CA SER A 4 14.16 -7.78 10.74
C SER A 4 13.98 -7.84 12.26
N ALA A 5 14.45 -8.92 12.90
CA ALA A 5 14.42 -9.03 14.35
C ALA A 5 15.39 -8.04 15.01
N TYR A 6 16.57 -7.86 14.41
CA TYR A 6 17.54 -6.85 14.85
C TYR A 6 16.99 -5.43 14.70
N SER A 7 16.40 -5.09 13.55
CA SER A 7 15.84 -3.75 13.35
C SER A 7 14.63 -3.47 14.25
N ALA A 8 13.82 -4.48 14.57
CA ALA A 8 12.75 -4.34 15.56
C ALA A 8 13.31 -4.08 16.97
N GLY A 9 14.36 -4.80 17.36
CA GLY A 9 15.04 -4.60 18.64
C GLY A 9 15.65 -3.20 18.76
N GLU A 10 16.32 -2.73 17.70
CA GLU A 10 16.88 -1.38 17.64
C GLU A 10 15.77 -0.31 17.69
N PHE A 11 14.66 -0.51 16.99
CA PHE A 11 13.54 0.43 17.00
C PHE A 11 12.92 0.59 18.38
N ILE A 12 12.74 -0.52 19.11
CA ILE A 12 12.25 -0.50 20.49
C ILE A 12 13.27 0.13 21.43
N TRP A 13 14.56 -0.19 21.25
CA TRP A 13 15.64 0.40 22.05
C TRP A 13 15.71 1.93 21.91
N CYS A 14 15.43 2.43 20.71
CA CYS A 14 15.32 3.87 20.42
C CYS A 14 14.01 4.51 20.91
N GLY A 15 13.17 3.80 21.67
CA GLY A 15 11.93 4.32 22.24
C GLY A 15 10.71 4.25 21.32
N GLY A 16 10.80 3.52 20.20
CA GLY A 16 9.67 3.26 19.32
C GLY A 16 8.81 2.08 19.79
N THR A 17 7.62 1.93 19.20
CA THR A 17 6.74 0.79 19.47
C THR A 17 6.85 -0.29 18.39
N LEU A 18 6.40 -1.52 18.69
CA LEU A 18 6.31 -2.59 17.68
C LEU A 18 5.35 -2.24 16.53
N HIS A 19 4.28 -1.51 16.84
CA HIS A 19 3.30 -1.09 15.83
C HIS A 19 3.89 0.00 14.93
N GLY A 20 4.67 0.94 15.50
CA GLY A 20 5.45 1.92 14.77
C GLY A 20 6.50 1.29 13.86
N TRP A 21 7.23 0.28 14.35
CA TRP A 21 8.19 -0.48 13.53
C TRP A 21 7.50 -1.16 12.34
N TRP A 22 6.35 -1.78 12.58
CA TRP A 22 5.58 -2.42 11.51
C TRP A 22 5.08 -1.40 10.48
N ASN A 23 4.63 -0.23 10.93
CA ASN A 23 4.24 0.86 10.06
C ASN A 23 5.42 1.44 9.26
N ASP A 24 6.63 1.45 9.83
CA ASP A 24 7.85 1.82 9.10
C ASP A 24 8.18 0.81 7.98
N GLN A 25 8.06 -0.49 8.27
CA GLN A 25 8.22 -1.53 7.23
C GLN A 25 7.21 -1.36 6.08
N ARG A 26 5.93 -1.09 6.41
CA ARG A 26 4.89 -0.79 5.41
C ARG A 26 5.25 0.45 4.59
N MET A 27 5.66 1.53 5.26
CA MET A 27 6.03 2.79 4.61
C MET A 27 7.22 2.62 3.66
N TRP A 28 8.19 1.79 4.03
CA TRP A 28 9.32 1.46 3.17
C TRP A 28 8.88 0.80 1.86
N VAL A 29 7.96 -0.16 1.93
CA VAL A 29 7.36 -0.79 0.74
C VAL A 29 6.60 0.25 -0.09
N TYR A 30 5.78 1.10 0.56
CA TYR A 30 4.98 2.11 -0.13
C TYR A 30 5.83 3.13 -0.87
N LYS A 31 6.87 3.68 -0.24
CA LYS A 31 7.83 4.59 -0.87
C LYS A 31 8.48 3.95 -2.10
N ARG A 32 8.91 2.69 -1.98
CA ARG A 32 9.53 1.96 -3.10
C ARG A 32 8.57 1.78 -4.28
N THR A 33 7.32 1.41 -4.01
CA THR A 33 6.31 1.18 -5.06
C THR A 33 5.74 2.46 -5.67
N THR A 34 5.86 3.61 -5.01
CA THR A 34 5.24 4.86 -5.48
C THR A 34 6.26 5.95 -5.71
N SER A 35 6.81 6.54 -4.65
CA SER A 35 7.64 7.73 -4.75
C SER A 35 8.93 7.47 -5.56
N TYR A 36 9.55 6.31 -5.40
CA TYR A 36 10.75 5.97 -6.17
C TYR A 36 10.44 5.70 -7.64
N LEU A 37 9.34 5.01 -7.95
CA LEU A 37 8.90 4.82 -9.33
C LEU A 37 8.55 6.17 -9.99
N PHE A 38 7.84 7.04 -9.27
CA PHE A 38 7.47 8.36 -9.78
C PHE A 38 8.70 9.25 -9.99
N GLY A 39 9.64 9.25 -9.05
CA GLY A 39 10.91 9.98 -9.18
C GLY A 39 11.78 9.43 -10.32
N PHE A 40 11.80 8.12 -10.54
CA PHE A 40 12.49 7.51 -11.67
C PHE A 40 11.87 7.90 -13.01
N LEU A 41 10.54 7.83 -13.12
CA LEU A 41 9.81 8.25 -14.32
C LEU A 41 9.98 9.75 -14.60
N ASP A 42 9.89 10.61 -13.57
CA ASP A 42 10.12 12.06 -13.74
C ASP A 42 11.54 12.35 -14.24
N ASN A 43 12.55 11.63 -13.74
CA ASN A 43 13.92 11.76 -14.25
C ASN A 43 14.04 11.35 -15.73
N ILE A 44 13.41 10.25 -16.15
CA ILE A 44 13.38 9.85 -17.57
C ILE A 44 12.69 10.93 -18.41
N LEU A 45 11.52 11.39 -17.99
CA LEU A 45 10.77 12.43 -18.72
C LEU A 45 11.55 13.74 -18.79
N ARG A 46 12.34 14.06 -17.77
CA ARG A 46 13.26 15.20 -17.77
C ARG A 46 14.40 15.01 -18.76
N LEU A 47 15.01 13.83 -18.81
CA LEU A 47 16.05 13.50 -19.81
C LEU A 47 15.53 13.59 -21.24
N LEU A 48 14.26 13.24 -21.46
CA LEU A 48 13.56 13.37 -22.75
C LEU A 48 13.09 14.81 -23.06
N GLY A 49 13.29 15.77 -22.15
CA GLY A 49 12.88 17.17 -22.33
C GLY A 49 11.37 17.43 -22.19
N ILE A 50 10.60 16.44 -21.71
CA ILE A 50 9.13 16.50 -21.61
C ILE A 50 8.69 17.14 -20.27
N SER A 51 9.39 16.85 -19.18
CA SER A 51 9.01 17.32 -17.83
C SER A 51 9.81 18.54 -17.38
N LYS A 52 9.12 19.55 -16.84
CA LYS A 52 9.70 20.62 -16.01
C LYS A 52 9.38 20.31 -14.55
N SER A 53 10.30 19.64 -13.86
CA SER A 53 10.12 19.25 -12.45
C SER A 53 9.92 20.53 -11.59
N ALA A 54 8.72 20.72 -11.06
CA ALA A 54 8.40 21.80 -10.13
C ALA A 54 8.34 21.22 -8.72
N PHE A 55 9.33 21.53 -7.89
CA PHE A 55 9.32 21.16 -6.48
C PHE A 55 8.25 21.97 -5.75
N VAL A 56 7.07 21.38 -5.55
CA VAL A 56 5.99 22.01 -4.79
C VAL A 56 6.30 21.85 -3.30
N VAL A 57 6.59 22.98 -2.64
CA VAL A 57 6.76 23.03 -1.18
C VAL A 57 5.41 22.70 -0.55
N THR A 58 5.32 21.55 0.12
CA THR A 58 4.13 21.16 0.87
C THR A 58 4.17 21.81 2.24
N ALA A 59 3.10 22.54 2.61
CA ALA A 59 2.97 23.08 3.96
C ALA A 59 2.96 21.92 4.98
N LYS A 60 3.81 22.02 6.01
CA LYS A 60 3.96 21.00 7.07
C LYS A 60 3.15 21.31 8.33
N VAL A 61 2.23 22.28 8.28
CA VAL A 61 1.35 22.58 9.41
C VAL A 61 0.33 21.46 9.53
N ALA A 62 0.47 20.65 10.59
CA ALA A 62 -0.48 19.62 10.94
C ALA A 62 -1.55 20.22 11.87
N ASP A 63 -2.81 19.90 11.58
CA ASP A 63 -3.92 20.19 12.49
C ASP A 63 -3.80 19.33 13.76
N ASP A 64 -4.34 19.78 14.90
CA ASP A 64 -4.24 19.04 16.17
C ASP A 64 -4.82 17.61 16.05
N ASP A 65 -5.87 17.47 15.25
CA ASP A 65 -6.49 16.19 14.92
C ASP A 65 -5.53 15.24 14.16
N VAL A 66 -4.66 15.78 13.30
CA VAL A 66 -3.65 15.03 12.55
C VAL A 66 -2.52 14.60 13.48
N SER A 67 -2.07 15.50 14.36
CA SER A 67 -1.01 15.20 15.34
C SER A 67 -1.42 14.07 16.29
N LYS A 68 -2.65 14.11 16.83
CA LYS A 68 -3.15 13.04 17.71
C LYS A 68 -3.19 11.67 17.05
N ARG A 69 -3.59 11.61 15.77
CA ARG A 69 -3.58 10.34 15.02
C ARG A 69 -2.18 9.84 14.74
N TYR A 70 -1.25 10.75 14.47
CA TYR A 70 0.16 10.41 14.29
C TYR A 70 0.78 9.82 15.56
N GLU A 71 0.51 10.39 16.74
CA GLU A 71 0.94 9.86 18.03
C GLU A 71 0.33 8.48 18.33
N GLN A 72 -0.88 8.21 17.84
CA GLN A 72 -1.52 6.89 17.88
C GLN A 72 -1.02 5.92 16.78
N GLU A 73 0.01 6.33 16.02
CA GLU A 73 0.59 5.58 14.91
C GLU A 73 -0.41 5.22 13.80
N LEU A 74 -1.49 6.00 13.66
CA LEU A 74 -2.53 5.77 12.67
C LEU A 74 -2.17 6.45 11.35
N MET A 75 -2.04 5.66 10.28
CA MET A 75 -1.72 6.17 8.95
C MET A 75 -2.83 7.07 8.39
N GLU A 76 -2.45 8.12 7.67
CA GLU A 76 -3.41 9.04 7.05
C GLU A 76 -3.56 8.81 5.55
N PHE A 77 -4.81 8.70 5.09
CA PHE A 77 -5.14 8.48 3.68
C PHE A 77 -6.04 9.55 3.09
N GLY A 78 -6.36 10.61 3.84
CA GLY A 78 -7.36 11.64 3.48
C GLY A 78 -6.98 12.51 2.28
N ALA A 79 -5.71 12.58 1.90
CA ALA A 79 -5.27 13.39 0.77
C ALA A 79 -5.48 12.63 -0.56
N PRO A 80 -6.18 13.21 -1.56
CA PRO A 80 -6.27 12.59 -2.87
C PRO A 80 -4.89 12.63 -3.57
N SER A 81 -4.29 11.45 -3.79
CA SER A 81 -2.96 11.33 -4.43
C SER A 81 -2.94 10.19 -5.44
N PRO A 82 -2.32 10.37 -6.62
CA PRO A 82 -2.07 9.27 -7.57
C PRO A 82 -1.28 8.11 -6.96
N MET A 83 -0.41 8.38 -5.98
CA MET A 83 0.35 7.34 -5.27
C MET A 83 -0.58 6.41 -4.49
N PHE A 84 -1.59 6.96 -3.82
CA PHE A 84 -2.61 6.15 -3.15
C PHE A 84 -3.48 5.38 -4.14
N THR A 85 -3.76 5.95 -5.32
CA THR A 85 -4.45 5.21 -6.38
C THR A 85 -3.66 3.96 -6.77
N ILE A 86 -2.35 4.09 -7.03
CA ILE A 86 -1.47 2.96 -7.38
C ILE A 86 -1.44 1.91 -6.27
N LEU A 87 -1.20 2.32 -5.03
CA LEU A 87 -1.15 1.41 -3.88
C LEU A 87 -2.46 0.65 -3.68
N THR A 88 -3.59 1.36 -3.77
CA THR A 88 -4.92 0.78 -3.58
C THR A 88 -5.28 -0.17 -4.71
N THR A 89 -4.90 0.15 -5.95
CA THR A 89 -5.06 -0.79 -7.09
C THR A 89 -4.27 -2.07 -6.84
N LEU A 90 -3.02 -1.95 -6.39
CA LEU A 90 -2.18 -3.10 -6.07
C LEU A 90 -2.75 -3.93 -4.92
N ALA A 91 -3.30 -3.27 -3.89
CA ALA A 91 -3.99 -3.93 -2.80
C ALA A 91 -5.17 -4.76 -3.32
N PHE A 92 -6.08 -4.15 -4.11
CA PHE A 92 -7.21 -4.87 -4.70
C PHE A 92 -6.79 -6.02 -5.60
N LEU A 93 -5.76 -5.86 -6.42
CA LEU A 93 -5.22 -6.96 -7.24
C LEU A 93 -4.73 -8.13 -6.39
N ASN A 94 -3.99 -7.85 -5.30
CA ASN A 94 -3.52 -8.87 -4.38
C ASN A 94 -4.68 -9.57 -3.65
N ALA A 95 -5.72 -8.82 -3.26
CA ALA A 95 -6.92 -9.39 -2.64
C ALA A 95 -7.72 -10.27 -3.62
N LEU A 96 -7.94 -9.80 -4.86
CA LEU A 96 -8.64 -10.57 -5.89
C LEU A 96 -7.87 -11.83 -6.27
N SER A 97 -6.54 -11.74 -6.41
CA SER A 97 -5.68 -12.90 -6.64
C SER A 97 -5.79 -13.90 -5.50
N PHE A 98 -5.76 -13.44 -4.24
CA PHE A 98 -5.91 -14.33 -3.08
C PHE A 98 -7.26 -15.05 -3.08
N ILE A 99 -8.36 -14.34 -3.35
CA ILE A 99 -9.70 -14.94 -3.50
C ILE A 99 -9.71 -15.95 -4.65
N GLY A 100 -9.13 -15.61 -5.80
CA GLY A 100 -9.05 -16.50 -6.96
C GLY A 100 -8.30 -17.80 -6.66
N VAL A 101 -7.21 -17.74 -5.89
CA VAL A 101 -6.45 -18.92 -5.45
C VAL A 101 -7.27 -19.79 -4.51
N LEU A 102 -7.99 -19.19 -3.55
CA LEU A 102 -8.89 -19.91 -2.64
C LEU A 102 -10.02 -20.60 -3.40
N LEU A 103 -10.61 -19.93 -4.41
CA LEU A 103 -11.66 -20.51 -5.25
C LEU A 103 -11.12 -21.70 -6.07
N LYS A 104 -9.93 -21.58 -6.66
CA LYS A 104 -9.29 -22.69 -7.38
C LYS A 104 -9.03 -23.89 -6.48
N LEU A 105 -8.57 -23.65 -5.26
CA LEU A 105 -8.36 -24.69 -4.26
C LEU A 105 -9.68 -25.40 -3.90
N ALA A 106 -10.76 -24.63 -3.68
CA ALA A 106 -12.07 -25.17 -3.30
C ALA A 106 -12.79 -25.91 -4.43
N MET A 107 -12.70 -25.42 -5.67
CA MET A 107 -13.49 -25.92 -6.81
C MET A 107 -12.74 -26.93 -7.68
N HIS A 108 -11.44 -26.74 -7.91
CA HIS A 108 -10.65 -27.55 -8.85
C HIS A 108 -9.78 -28.61 -8.16
N GLY A 109 -9.80 -28.69 -6.81
CA GLY A 109 -9.04 -29.69 -6.06
C GLY A 109 -7.53 -29.60 -6.28
N GLN A 110 -7.01 -28.42 -6.65
CA GLN A 110 -5.57 -28.22 -6.81
C GLN A 110 -4.84 -28.49 -5.50
N THR A 111 -3.62 -29.03 -5.56
CA THR A 111 -2.88 -29.34 -4.34
C THR A 111 -2.36 -28.05 -3.70
N LEU A 112 -2.45 -27.99 -2.37
CA LEU A 112 -1.91 -26.87 -1.58
C LEU A 112 -0.45 -26.58 -1.92
N ASP A 113 0.34 -27.62 -2.19
CA ASP A 113 1.75 -27.52 -2.53
C ASP A 113 2.01 -26.70 -3.81
N GLN A 114 1.15 -26.84 -4.83
CA GLN A 114 1.27 -26.08 -6.09
C GLN A 114 0.98 -24.58 -5.91
N LEU A 115 0.10 -24.23 -4.98
CA LEU A 115 -0.36 -22.85 -4.76
C LEU A 115 0.24 -22.23 -3.49
N ALA A 116 1.02 -22.97 -2.71
CA ALA A 116 1.52 -22.55 -1.40
C ALA A 116 2.25 -21.21 -1.47
N MET A 117 3.18 -21.07 -2.42
CA MET A 117 3.94 -19.84 -2.59
C MET A 117 3.06 -18.65 -2.97
N GLN A 118 2.04 -18.86 -3.81
CA GLN A 118 1.11 -17.80 -4.21
C GLN A 118 0.19 -17.40 -3.04
N ILE A 119 -0.29 -18.37 -2.26
CA ILE A 119 -1.08 -18.14 -1.05
C ILE A 119 -0.27 -17.33 -0.04
N VAL A 120 0.97 -17.74 0.24
CA VAL A 120 1.85 -17.04 1.18
C VAL A 120 2.16 -15.63 0.71
N LEU A 121 2.50 -15.44 -0.58
CA LEU A 121 2.83 -14.13 -1.13
C LEU A 121 1.63 -13.19 -1.13
N CYS A 122 0.48 -13.62 -1.67
CA CYS A 122 -0.73 -12.80 -1.71
C CYS A 122 -1.26 -12.54 -0.30
N GLY A 123 -1.21 -13.53 0.60
CA GLY A 123 -1.58 -13.36 2.01
C GLY A 123 -0.70 -12.32 2.71
N LEU A 124 0.62 -12.39 2.54
CA LEU A 124 1.54 -11.40 3.10
C LEU A 124 1.26 -9.99 2.56
N LEU A 125 1.03 -9.86 1.25
CA LEU A 125 0.72 -8.57 0.62
C LEU A 125 -0.63 -8.01 1.08
N VAL A 126 -1.63 -8.86 1.32
CA VAL A 126 -2.92 -8.46 1.90
C VAL A 126 -2.73 -7.96 3.35
N CYS A 127 -1.96 -8.68 4.17
CA CYS A 127 -1.65 -8.25 5.55
C CYS A 127 -0.85 -6.94 5.62
N LEU A 128 0.10 -6.74 4.70
CA LEU A 128 0.83 -5.49 4.58
C LEU A 128 -0.10 -4.33 4.20
N ASN A 129 -1.08 -4.57 3.33
CA ASN A 129 -2.06 -3.57 2.87
C ASN A 129 -3.31 -3.44 3.76
N GLN A 130 -3.35 -4.11 4.92
CA GLN A 130 -4.43 -3.96 5.89
C GLN A 130 -4.88 -2.51 6.16
N PRO A 131 -3.99 -1.54 6.44
CA PRO A 131 -4.42 -0.18 6.78
C PRO A 131 -5.09 0.55 5.60
N LEU A 132 -4.79 0.15 4.36
CA LEU A 132 -5.49 0.67 3.17
C LEU A 132 -6.94 0.18 3.13
N TYR A 133 -7.19 -1.10 3.40
CA TYR A 133 -8.55 -1.65 3.46
C TYR A 133 -9.35 -1.02 4.60
N GLU A 134 -8.73 -0.87 5.78
CA GLU A 134 -9.34 -0.17 6.91
C GLU A 134 -9.68 1.29 6.56
N GLY A 135 -8.76 1.97 5.86
CA GLY A 135 -8.93 3.32 5.35
C GLY A 135 -10.07 3.50 4.35
N ILE A 136 -10.47 2.43 3.66
CA ILE A 136 -11.55 2.46 2.65
C ILE A 136 -12.89 2.07 3.27
N PHE A 137 -12.93 0.94 3.98
CA PHE A 137 -14.17 0.29 4.40
C PHE A 137 -14.59 0.59 5.84
N ILE A 138 -13.63 0.68 6.77
CA ILE A 138 -13.93 0.73 8.21
C ILE A 138 -13.97 2.17 8.71
N ARG A 139 -13.01 2.99 8.27
CA ARG A 139 -12.84 4.35 8.78
C ARG A 139 -13.94 5.31 8.33
N LYS A 140 -14.30 6.22 9.23
CA LYS A 140 -15.30 7.29 9.04
C LYS A 140 -14.76 8.68 9.40
N ASP A 141 -13.51 8.76 9.85
CA ASP A 141 -12.83 10.00 10.23
C ASP A 141 -12.19 10.71 9.02
N LYS A 142 -11.66 11.92 9.23
CA LYS A 142 -11.06 12.76 8.17
C LYS A 142 -9.84 12.10 7.48
N ALA A 143 -9.22 11.11 8.10
CA ALA A 143 -8.10 10.38 7.53
C ALA A 143 -8.52 9.12 6.72
N LYS A 144 -9.83 8.91 6.53
CA LYS A 144 -10.40 7.95 5.58
C LYS A 144 -9.91 8.25 4.16
N MET A 145 -9.66 7.20 3.38
CA MET A 145 -9.30 7.34 1.97
C MET A 145 -10.47 7.96 1.17
N PRO A 146 -10.22 8.97 0.31
CA PRO A 146 -11.24 9.54 -0.56
C PRO A 146 -11.90 8.47 -1.42
N SER A 147 -13.23 8.50 -1.49
CA SER A 147 -14.02 7.55 -2.30
C SER A 147 -13.67 7.60 -3.78
N SER A 148 -13.28 8.78 -4.29
CA SER A 148 -12.82 8.95 -5.67
C SER A 148 -11.55 8.16 -5.99
N VAL A 149 -10.62 8.05 -5.04
CA VAL A 149 -9.40 7.24 -5.17
C VAL A 149 -9.77 5.76 -5.15
N ALA A 150 -10.56 5.33 -4.17
CA ALA A 150 -11.00 3.94 -4.05
C ALA A 150 -11.75 3.46 -5.30
N TYR A 151 -12.67 4.27 -5.84
CA TYR A 151 -13.41 3.94 -7.05
C TYR A 151 -12.49 3.82 -8.27
N LYS A 152 -11.60 4.79 -8.50
CA LYS A 152 -10.63 4.74 -9.60
C LYS A 152 -9.75 3.49 -9.51
N SER A 153 -9.25 3.19 -8.32
CA SER A 153 -8.42 2.00 -8.08
C SER A 153 -9.17 0.69 -8.32
N ALA A 154 -10.44 0.60 -7.91
CA ALA A 154 -11.27 -0.57 -8.18
C ALA A 154 -11.47 -0.79 -9.68
N VAL A 155 -11.76 0.27 -10.44
CA VAL A 155 -11.88 0.19 -11.91
C VAL A 155 -10.57 -0.27 -12.54
N PHE A 156 -9.43 0.31 -12.16
CA PHE A 156 -8.12 -0.11 -12.68
C PHE A 156 -7.82 -1.57 -12.34
N ALA A 157 -8.11 -2.02 -11.12
CA ALA A 157 -7.88 -3.40 -10.71
C ALA A 157 -8.74 -4.38 -11.53
N LEU A 158 -10.02 -4.06 -11.75
CA LEU A 158 -10.92 -4.89 -12.56
C LEU A 158 -10.48 -4.97 -14.02
N VAL A 159 -10.07 -3.85 -14.61
CA VAL A 159 -9.55 -3.82 -16.00
C VAL A 159 -8.30 -4.69 -16.11
N LEU A 160 -7.34 -4.53 -15.19
CA LEU A 160 -6.12 -5.35 -15.17
C LEU A 160 -6.42 -6.84 -14.96
N CYS A 161 -7.36 -7.18 -14.09
CA CYS A 161 -7.81 -8.57 -13.91
C CYS A 161 -8.45 -9.15 -15.17
N SER A 162 -9.27 -8.37 -15.88
CA SER A 162 -9.87 -8.82 -17.14
C SER A 162 -8.82 -9.06 -18.22
N LEU A 163 -7.81 -8.19 -18.32
CA LEU A 163 -6.69 -8.36 -19.26
C LEU A 163 -5.81 -9.55 -18.92
N ALA A 164 -5.68 -9.92 -17.65
CA ALA A 164 -4.92 -11.10 -17.24
C ALA A 164 -5.66 -12.43 -17.48
N TYR A 165 -6.97 -12.37 -17.68
CA TYR A 165 -7.81 -13.54 -17.97
C TYR A 165 -8.00 -13.79 -19.47
N VAL A 166 -7.81 -12.76 -20.31
CA VAL A 166 -7.80 -12.84 -21.78
C VAL A 166 -6.44 -13.33 -22.26
#